data_AF-A0A2A3N358-F1
#
_entry.id   AF-A0A2A3N358-F1
#
_cell.length_a   1.000
_cell.length_b   1.000
_cell.length_c   1.000
_cell.angle_alpha   90.00
_cell.angle_beta   90.00
_cell.angle_gamma   90.00
#
_symmetry.space_group_name_H-M   'P 1'
#
loop_
_entity.id
_entity.type
_entity.pdbx_description
1 polymer ?
#
loop_
_entity_poly.entity_id
_entity_poly.type
_entity_poly.pdbx_seq_one_letter_code
_entity_poly.pdbx_strand_id
1 'polypeptide(L)'
;MKPLFISILLFLLLGSCENRVEEKQYFASEEPPATPLPDKAPPIPYVDILKLNYEDYINRYEDKYHPKSEVTFIMNDLFDGIISEFRVGLYNCFSQKESKENDILIKEVTWDISYLDNKYLTVWYHREGKHWVPIEHLLYSKDTRF
;
A
#
# COMPACT_ATOMS: atom_id res chain seq x y z
N MET A 1 -54.87 -37.12 -1.59
CA MET A 1 -55.24 -35.86 -0.90
C MET A 1 -53.95 -35.16 -0.51
N LYS A 2 -53.77 -33.89 -0.91
CA LYS A 2 -52.57 -33.07 -0.63
C LYS A 2 -52.38 -32.89 0.89
N PRO A 3 -51.16 -32.58 1.33
CA PRO A 3 -51.02 -31.32 2.05
C PRO A 3 -49.99 -30.41 1.37
N LEU A 4 -50.54 -29.30 0.92
CA LEU A 4 -49.89 -28.13 0.37
C LEU A 4 -49.52 -27.26 1.58
N PHE A 5 -48.36 -27.49 2.18
CA PHE A 5 -48.00 -26.86 3.47
C PHE A 5 -46.52 -26.47 3.57
N ILE A 6 -45.91 -26.06 2.46
CA ILE A 6 -44.58 -25.42 2.47
C ILE A 6 -44.64 -24.19 1.56
N SER A 7 -45.49 -23.22 1.92
CA SER A 7 -45.50 -21.90 1.26
C SER A 7 -45.95 -20.77 2.19
N ILE A 8 -45.92 -20.99 3.51
CA ILE A 8 -46.29 -19.99 4.53
C ILE A 8 -45.13 -19.87 5.55
N LEU A 9 -43.90 -19.84 5.06
CA LEU A 9 -42.75 -19.44 5.89
C LEU A 9 -41.95 -18.27 5.29
N LEU A 10 -42.34 -17.78 4.10
CA LEU A 10 -41.66 -16.68 3.41
C LEU A 10 -42.36 -15.31 3.53
N PHE A 11 -43.57 -15.25 4.12
CA PHE A 11 -44.35 -14.01 4.22
C PHE A 11 -44.31 -13.33 5.61
N LEU A 12 -43.65 -13.91 6.61
CA LEU A 12 -43.59 -13.35 7.97
C LEU A 12 -42.32 -12.52 8.27
N LEU A 13 -41.43 -12.31 7.30
CA LEU A 13 -40.21 -11.51 7.49
C LEU A 13 -40.28 -10.07 6.95
N LEU A 14 -41.44 -9.61 6.48
CA LEU A 14 -41.63 -8.24 5.97
C LEU A 14 -42.51 -7.35 6.86
N GLY A 15 -42.78 -7.76 8.10
CA GLY A 15 -43.73 -7.09 8.98
C GLY A 15 -43.21 -6.80 10.38
N SER A 16 -42.04 -6.16 10.52
CA SER A 16 -41.73 -5.43 11.76
C SER A 16 -40.53 -4.48 11.60
N CYS A 17 -40.79 -3.26 11.14
CA CYS A 17 -39.99 -2.09 11.46
C CYS A 17 -40.96 -0.89 11.46
N GLU A 18 -41.83 -0.86 12.46
CA GLU A 18 -42.57 0.35 12.81
C GLU A 18 -41.92 0.90 14.08
N ASN A 19 -41.00 1.84 13.90
CA ASN A 19 -40.57 2.71 14.99
C ASN A 19 -40.79 4.15 14.57
N ARG A 20 -41.51 4.84 15.45
CA ARG A 20 -42.03 6.19 15.32
C ARG A 20 -40.92 7.19 15.03
N VAL A 21 -41.22 8.13 14.13
CA VAL A 21 -40.43 9.35 13.97
C VAL A 21 -40.58 10.16 15.25
N GLU A 22 -39.54 10.17 16.08
CA GLU A 22 -39.40 11.17 17.14
C GLU A 22 -38.58 12.35 16.59
N GLU A 23 -39.26 13.48 16.47
CA GLU A 23 -38.69 14.80 16.19
C GLU A 23 -37.75 15.17 17.34
N LYS A 24 -36.42 15.04 17.13
CA LYS A 24 -35.45 15.62 18.05
C LYS A 24 -35.21 17.07 17.65
N GLN A 25 -35.71 17.98 18.48
CA GLN A 25 -35.42 19.40 18.44
C GLN A 25 -33.90 19.63 18.42
N TYR A 26 -33.42 20.29 17.37
CA TYR A 26 -32.06 20.81 17.31
C TYR A 26 -31.92 21.95 18.32
N PHE A 27 -31.37 21.64 19.50
CA PHE A 27 -30.68 22.65 20.28
C PHE A 27 -29.32 22.88 19.63
N ALA A 28 -29.13 24.08 19.08
CA ALA A 28 -27.81 24.56 18.68
C ALA A 28 -26.93 24.60 19.94
N SER A 29 -26.07 23.60 20.08
CA SER A 29 -24.93 23.67 20.98
C SER A 29 -23.85 24.44 20.22
N GLU A 30 -23.42 25.57 20.77
CA GLU A 30 -22.24 26.26 20.24
C GLU A 30 -21.08 25.25 20.25
N GLU A 31 -20.54 24.97 19.07
CA GLU A 31 -19.38 24.11 18.91
C GLU A 31 -18.24 24.75 19.72
N PRO A 32 -17.65 24.06 20.71
CA PRO A 32 -16.49 24.61 21.40
C PRO A 32 -15.40 24.90 20.36
N PRO A 33 -14.68 26.02 20.47
CA PRO A 33 -13.70 26.42 19.47
C PRO A 33 -12.77 25.24 19.20
N ALA A 34 -12.72 24.82 17.93
CA ALA A 34 -11.86 23.75 17.48
C ALA A 34 -10.43 24.06 17.93
N THR A 35 -9.99 23.37 18.98
CA THR A 35 -8.58 23.33 19.35
C THR A 35 -7.83 22.87 18.12
N PRO A 36 -6.85 23.61 17.58
CA PRO A 36 -6.06 23.12 16.47
C PRO A 36 -5.47 21.77 16.89
N LEU A 37 -5.87 20.71 16.20
CA LEU A 37 -5.30 19.38 16.42
C LEU A 37 -3.78 19.51 16.33
N PRO A 38 -3.03 19.00 17.30
CA PRO A 38 -1.59 19.11 17.28
C PRO A 38 -1.07 18.48 15.99
N ASP A 39 -0.32 19.31 15.29
CA ASP A 39 0.51 19.08 14.12
C ASP A 39 0.73 17.59 13.80
N LYS A 40 0.27 17.17 12.62
CA LYS A 40 0.55 15.84 12.07
C LYS A 40 2.02 15.54 12.31
N ALA A 41 2.32 14.47 13.06
CA ALA A 41 3.70 14.04 13.29
C ALA A 41 4.50 14.15 11.98
N PRO A 42 5.71 14.74 12.02
CA PRO A 42 6.40 15.18 10.82
C PRO A 42 6.48 14.04 9.81
N PRO A 43 6.41 14.36 8.51
CA PRO A 43 6.58 13.35 7.48
C PRO A 43 7.88 12.58 7.71
N ILE A 44 7.85 11.26 7.55
CA ILE A 44 9.06 10.44 7.69
C ILE A 44 9.99 10.86 6.56
N PRO A 45 11.23 11.26 6.83
CA PRO A 45 12.21 11.50 5.77
C PRO A 45 12.35 10.25 4.90
N TYR A 46 12.22 10.37 3.58
CA TYR A 46 12.28 9.20 2.69
C TYR A 46 13.60 8.42 2.84
N VAL A 47 14.68 9.11 3.23
CA VAL A 47 15.98 8.51 3.57
C VAL A 47 15.92 7.48 4.69
N ASP A 48 14.91 7.54 5.55
CA ASP A 48 14.70 6.54 6.59
C ASP A 48 14.00 5.29 6.03
N ILE A 49 13.13 5.45 5.02
CA ILE A 49 12.53 4.30 4.29
C ILE A 49 13.64 3.46 3.63
N LEU A 50 14.67 4.13 3.09
CA LEU A 50 15.80 3.47 2.42
C LEU A 50 16.63 2.56 3.34
N LYS A 51 16.49 2.68 4.66
CA LYS A 51 17.27 1.91 5.64
C LYS A 51 16.49 0.75 6.25
N LEU A 52 15.21 0.62 5.91
CA LEU A 52 14.32 -0.37 6.51
C LEU A 52 14.23 -1.58 5.62
N ASN A 53 14.21 -2.77 6.23
CA ASN A 53 13.67 -3.94 5.56
C ASN A 53 12.18 -3.71 5.26
N TYR A 54 11.66 -4.37 4.23
CA TYR A 54 10.27 -4.16 3.83
C TYR A 54 9.29 -4.49 4.96
N GLU A 55 9.57 -5.54 5.73
CA GLU A 55 8.74 -5.93 6.87
C GLU A 55 8.73 -4.85 7.97
N ASP A 56 9.88 -4.20 8.22
CA ASP A 56 9.97 -3.11 9.19
C ASP A 56 9.22 -1.87 8.73
N TYR A 57 9.24 -1.60 7.42
CA TYR A 57 8.41 -0.55 6.82
C TYR A 57 6.92 -0.84 7.06
N ILE A 58 6.46 -2.04 6.71
CA ILE A 58 5.06 -2.45 6.86
C ILE A 58 4.60 -2.26 8.31
N ASN A 59 5.35 -2.82 9.25
CA ASN A 59 5.01 -2.80 10.67
C ASN A 59 4.91 -1.40 11.27
N ARG A 60 5.65 -0.42 10.73
CA ARG A 60 5.76 0.93 11.31
C ARG A 60 4.93 1.97 10.59
N TYR A 61 4.69 1.81 9.28
CA TYR A 61 4.33 2.93 8.42
C TYR A 61 3.28 2.63 7.36
N GLU A 62 2.87 1.38 7.15
CA GLU A 62 1.89 1.03 6.11
C GLU A 62 0.57 1.80 6.29
N ASP A 63 0.13 2.01 7.52
CA ASP A 63 -1.08 2.75 7.86
C ASP A 63 -1.06 4.22 7.39
N LYS A 64 0.12 4.85 7.39
CA LYS A 64 0.31 6.26 7.06
C LYS A 64 0.76 6.47 5.62
N TYR A 65 1.56 5.55 5.09
CA TYR A 65 2.07 5.58 3.72
C TYR A 65 1.74 4.23 3.10
N HIS A 66 0.80 4.19 2.17
CA HIS A 66 0.52 2.96 1.44
C HIS A 66 1.38 2.95 0.18
N PRO A 67 2.04 1.83 -0.15
CA PRO A 67 2.63 1.66 -1.46
C PRO A 67 1.61 1.95 -2.57
N LYS A 68 2.03 2.74 -3.56
CA LYS A 68 1.26 2.96 -4.78
C LYS A 68 1.26 1.71 -5.66
N SER A 69 2.38 1.00 -5.71
CA SER A 69 2.51 -0.27 -6.40
C SER A 69 3.58 -1.14 -5.76
N GLU A 70 3.38 -2.45 -5.93
CA GLU A 70 4.30 -3.49 -5.54
C GLU A 70 4.37 -4.54 -6.64
N VAL A 71 5.58 -4.99 -6.96
CA VAL A 71 5.82 -6.15 -7.82
C VAL A 71 6.97 -6.97 -7.26
N THR A 72 6.90 -8.28 -7.43
CA THR A 72 8.00 -9.19 -7.09
C THR A 72 8.33 -10.00 -8.33
N PHE A 73 9.60 -10.01 -8.73
CA PHE A 73 10.09 -10.63 -9.96
C PHE A 73 11.46 -11.28 -9.73
N ILE A 74 11.84 -12.16 -10.65
CA ILE A 74 13.21 -12.72 -10.69
C ILE A 74 14.03 -11.88 -11.65
N MET A 75 15.16 -11.34 -11.20
CA MET A 75 16.03 -10.48 -12.03
C MET A 75 16.48 -11.22 -13.30
N ASN A 76 16.42 -10.54 -14.45
CA ASN A 76 16.73 -11.08 -15.79
C ASN A 76 15.74 -12.15 -16.31
N ASP A 77 14.64 -12.42 -15.62
CA ASP A 77 13.56 -13.22 -16.19
C ASP A 77 12.93 -12.51 -17.40
N LEU A 78 12.57 -13.29 -18.44
CA LEU A 78 12.10 -12.75 -19.72
C LEU A 78 10.66 -12.23 -19.70
N PHE A 79 9.88 -12.52 -18.66
CA PHE A 79 8.47 -12.12 -18.58
C PHE A 79 8.29 -10.80 -17.83
N ASP A 80 8.77 -10.73 -16.60
CA ASP A 80 8.58 -9.57 -15.72
C ASP A 80 9.88 -9.03 -15.11
N GLY A 81 10.98 -9.75 -15.29
CA GLY A 81 12.30 -9.48 -14.71
C GLY A 81 13.30 -8.76 -15.59
N ILE A 82 12.91 -8.38 -16.81
CA ILE A 82 13.78 -7.66 -17.75
C ILE A 82 14.22 -6.33 -17.11
N ILE A 83 15.52 -6.07 -17.18
CA ILE A 83 16.11 -4.83 -16.69
C ILE A 83 16.01 -3.76 -17.77
N SER A 84 14.98 -2.91 -17.65
CA SER A 84 14.80 -1.69 -18.45
C SER A 84 15.66 -0.54 -17.91
N GLU A 85 15.62 0.62 -18.57
CA GLU A 85 16.26 1.85 -18.08
C GLU A 85 15.81 2.21 -16.66
N PHE A 86 14.55 1.93 -16.32
CA PHE A 86 14.00 2.16 -14.98
C PHE A 86 14.70 1.32 -13.90
N ARG A 87 15.17 0.12 -14.25
CA ARG A 87 15.74 -0.87 -13.32
C ARG A 87 17.27 -1.00 -13.44
N VAL A 88 17.92 -0.21 -14.28
CA VAL A 88 19.33 -0.39 -14.64
C VAL A 88 20.29 -0.34 -13.45
N GLY A 89 19.92 0.38 -12.38
CA GLY A 89 20.70 0.44 -11.13
C GLY A 89 20.92 -0.92 -10.48
N LEU A 90 20.00 -1.88 -10.68
CA LEU A 90 20.12 -3.24 -10.13
C LEU A 90 21.36 -3.99 -10.61
N TYR A 91 21.92 -3.65 -11.79
CA TYR A 91 23.16 -4.25 -12.26
C TYR A 91 24.39 -3.86 -11.44
N ASN A 92 24.29 -2.82 -10.61
CA ASN A 92 25.38 -2.43 -9.70
C ASN A 92 25.31 -3.19 -8.36
N CYS A 93 24.19 -3.85 -8.05
CA CYS A 93 23.97 -4.52 -6.76
C CYS A 93 24.50 -5.95 -6.72
N PHE A 94 24.71 -6.58 -7.88
CA PHE A 94 25.10 -7.99 -8.00
C PHE A 94 26.23 -8.16 -9.00
N SER A 95 27.12 -9.11 -8.77
CA SER A 95 28.12 -9.47 -9.78
C SER A 95 27.47 -10.14 -11.00
N GLN A 96 28.10 -10.02 -12.17
CA GLN A 96 27.62 -10.73 -13.37
C GLN A 96 27.51 -12.25 -13.17
N LYS A 97 28.35 -12.83 -12.31
CA LYS A 97 28.31 -14.25 -11.99
C LYS A 97 27.04 -14.57 -11.20
N GLU A 98 26.77 -13.83 -10.13
CA GLU A 98 25.55 -13.99 -9.32
C GLU A 98 24.29 -13.81 -10.15
N SER A 99 24.23 -12.78 -11.00
CA SER A 99 23.07 -12.51 -11.85
C SER A 99 22.80 -13.56 -12.94
N LYS A 100 23.77 -14.42 -13.24
CA LYS A 100 23.64 -15.51 -14.23
C LYS A 100 23.38 -16.87 -13.60
N GLU A 101 23.92 -17.09 -12.40
CA GLU A 101 23.89 -18.40 -11.74
C GLU A 101 22.75 -18.54 -10.71
N ASN A 102 22.15 -17.43 -10.27
CA ASN A 102 21.12 -17.43 -9.23
C ASN A 102 19.83 -16.76 -9.67
N ASP A 103 18.71 -17.28 -9.18
CA ASP A 103 17.42 -16.62 -9.23
C ASP A 103 17.39 -15.49 -8.19
N ILE A 104 17.75 -14.28 -8.61
CA ILE A 104 17.76 -13.10 -7.73
C ILE A 104 16.33 -12.58 -7.62
N LEU A 105 15.68 -12.86 -6.49
CA LEU A 105 14.34 -12.38 -6.23
C LEU A 105 14.36 -10.91 -5.76
N ILE A 106 13.61 -10.06 -6.46
CA ILE A 106 13.52 -8.62 -6.22
C ILE A 106 12.07 -8.25 -5.90
N LYS A 107 11.87 -7.46 -4.85
CA LYS A 107 10.62 -6.75 -4.60
C LYS A 107 10.83 -5.27 -4.95
N GLU A 108 10.03 -4.76 -5.87
CA GLU A 108 10.00 -3.36 -6.28
C GLU A 108 8.76 -2.71 -5.69
N VAL A 109 8.96 -1.64 -4.93
CA VAL A 109 7.89 -0.93 -4.23
C VAL A 109 7.96 0.54 -4.57
N THR A 110 6.83 1.13 -4.96
CA THR A 110 6.76 2.55 -5.31
C THR A 110 5.80 3.28 -4.39
N TRP A 111 6.20 4.47 -3.93
CA TRP A 111 5.41 5.36 -3.11
C TRP A 111 5.17 6.71 -3.79
N ASP A 112 3.96 7.23 -3.58
CA ASP A 112 3.62 8.63 -3.81
C ASP A 112 3.61 9.35 -2.47
N ILE A 113 4.79 9.80 -2.03
CA ILE A 113 4.94 10.46 -0.74
C ILE A 113 4.63 11.95 -0.91
N SER A 114 3.58 12.42 -0.23
CA SER A 114 2.97 13.74 -0.46
C SER A 114 3.92 14.94 -0.40
N TYR A 115 4.96 14.88 0.43
CA TYR A 115 5.91 15.98 0.60
C TYR A 115 7.11 15.92 -0.37
N LEU A 116 7.25 14.89 -1.20
CA LEU A 116 8.36 14.75 -2.16
C LEU A 116 8.19 15.58 -3.45
N ASP A 117 7.22 16.49 -3.48
CA ASP A 117 6.87 17.42 -4.56
C ASP A 117 7.06 16.87 -5.98
N ASN A 118 5.94 16.40 -6.57
CA ASN A 118 5.89 15.84 -7.91
C ASN A 118 6.90 14.71 -8.19
N LYS A 119 7.26 13.91 -7.18
CA LYS A 119 8.13 12.74 -7.35
C LYS A 119 7.50 11.45 -6.85
N TYR A 120 7.90 10.36 -7.47
CA TYR A 120 7.75 9.01 -6.91
C TYR A 120 9.08 8.57 -6.32
N LEU A 121 8.98 7.78 -5.24
CA LEU A 121 10.09 7.00 -4.71
C LEU A 121 9.84 5.54 -5.08
N THR A 122 10.79 4.90 -5.75
CA THR A 122 10.82 3.44 -5.90
C THR A 122 12.00 2.89 -5.12
N VAL A 123 11.80 1.84 -4.34
CA VAL A 123 12.87 1.09 -3.66
C VAL A 123 12.81 -0.36 -4.12
N TRP A 124 13.97 -0.90 -4.45
CA TRP A 124 14.15 -2.32 -4.74
C TRP A 124 14.76 -3.02 -3.53
N TYR A 125 14.15 -4.14 -3.17
CA TYR A 125 14.57 -5.00 -2.09
C TYR A 125 15.01 -6.34 -2.64
N HIS A 126 16.13 -6.86 -2.14
CA HIS A 126 16.57 -8.22 -2.40
C HIS A 126 16.09 -9.17 -1.32
N ARG A 127 15.78 -10.42 -1.70
CA ARG A 127 15.40 -11.45 -0.74
C ARG A 127 16.63 -12.08 -0.08
N GLU A 128 16.89 -11.74 1.17
CA GLU A 128 17.91 -12.40 2.00
C GLU A 128 17.24 -13.31 3.03
N GLY A 129 17.20 -14.62 2.71
CA GLY A 129 16.50 -15.61 3.52
C GLY A 129 15.01 -15.30 3.64
N LYS A 130 14.58 -14.83 4.83
CA LYS A 130 13.17 -14.49 5.11
C LYS A 130 12.87 -13.00 5.03
N HIS A 131 13.86 -12.16 4.78
CA HIS A 131 13.75 -10.71 4.84
C HIS A 131 13.93 -10.06 3.47
N TRP A 132 13.27 -8.93 3.27
CA TRP A 132 13.46 -8.06 2.11
C TRP A 132 14.37 -6.90 2.50
N VAL A 133 15.62 -6.92 2.03
CA VAL A 133 16.64 -5.94 2.37
C VAL A 133 16.75 -4.89 1.26
N PRO A 134 16.70 -3.57 1.55
CA PRO A 134 16.78 -2.54 0.51
C PRO A 134 18.18 -2.55 -0.13
N ILE A 135 18.24 -2.52 -1.46
CA ILE A 135 19.50 -2.59 -2.22
C ILE A 135 19.69 -1.43 -3.21
N GLU A 136 18.62 -0.80 -3.67
CA GLU A 136 18.66 0.33 -4.58
C GLU A 136 17.37 1.15 -4.45
N HIS A 137 17.41 2.40 -4.88
CA HIS A 137 16.26 3.28 -4.97
C HIS A 137 16.35 4.24 -6.15
N LEU A 138 15.20 4.75 -6.56
CA LEU A 138 15.10 5.81 -7.55
C LEU A 138 14.07 6.83 -7.11
N LEU A 139 14.48 8.09 -7.14
CA LEU A 139 13.60 9.24 -6.97
C LEU A 139 13.45 9.95 -8.31
N TYR A 140 12.23 10.02 -8.84
CA TYR A 140 11.99 10.52 -10.19
C TYR A 140 10.71 11.36 -10.28
N SER A 141 10.64 12.27 -11.24
CA SER A 141 9.45 13.10 -11.47
C SER A 141 8.26 12.23 -11.90
N LYS A 142 7.05 12.57 -11.47
CA LYS A 142 5.82 11.89 -11.92
C LYS A 142 5.56 12.05 -13.42
N ASP A 143 6.20 13.02 -14.05
CA ASP A 143 6.13 13.27 -15.50
C ASP A 143 7.17 12.47 -16.30
N THR A 144 8.05 11.73 -15.62
CA THR A 144 9.08 10.92 -16.28
C THR A 144 8.44 9.75 -17.00
N ARG A 145 8.90 9.48 -18.23
CA ARG A 145 8.55 8.29 -19.00
C ARG A 145 9.82 7.49 -19.21
N PHE A 146 9.76 6.21 -18.85
CA PHE A 146 10.80 5.21 -19.07
C PHE A 146 10.34 4.21 -20.14
#